data_AF-A0A1I6HWW8-F1
#
_entry.id   AF-A0A1I6HWW8-F1
#
_cell.length_a   1.000
_cell.length_b   1.000
_cell.length_c   1.000
_cell.angle_alpha   90.00
_cell.angle_beta   90.00
_cell.angle_gamma   90.00
#
_symmetry.space_group_name_H-M   'P 1'
#
loop_
_entity.id
_entity.type
_entity.pdbx_description
1 polymer ?
#
loop_
_entity_poly.entity_id
_entity_poly.type
_entity_poly.pdbx_seq_one_letter_code
_entity_poly.pdbx_strand_id
1 'polypeptide(L)' 'MYEDVLRAFFEEYEWIHTTLGILGNVLFFVGSIMFLYEALKRLGVWLFIVGSFLMLVGAVAAAVVKWVRN' A
#
# COMPACT_ATOMS: atom_id res chain seq x y z
N MET A 1 1.96 22.88 20.99
CA MET A 1 2.73 21.70 21.43
C MET A 1 2.05 20.38 21.02
N TYR A 2 0.80 20.07 21.41
CA TYR A 2 0.11 18.86 20.89
C TYR A 2 -0.37 19.00 19.43
N GLU A 3 -0.79 20.20 19.03
CA GLU A 3 -1.21 20.51 17.65
C GLU A 3 -0.09 20.31 16.62
N ASP A 4 1.14 20.67 16.99
CA ASP A 4 2.30 20.57 16.10
C ASP A 4 2.72 19.12 15.86
N VAL A 5 2.64 18.28 16.91
CA VAL A 5 2.91 16.85 16.83
C VAL A 5 1.85 16.13 15.99
N LEU A 6 0.57 16.49 16.16
CA LEU A 6 -0.50 15.92 15.34
C LEU A 6 -0.35 16.29 13.86
N ARG A 7 -0.06 17.56 13.56
CA ARG A 7 0.18 18.01 12.17
C ARG A 7 1.35 17.29 11.52
N ALA A 8 2.49 17.18 12.21
CA ALA A 8 3.63 16.42 11.73
C ALA A 8 3.28 14.94 11.49
N PHE A 9 2.51 14.34 12.40
CA PHE A 9 2.07 12.96 12.27
C PHE A 9 1.15 12.76 11.05
N PHE A 10 0.23 13.70 10.78
CA PHE A 10 -0.66 13.63 9.62
C PHE A 10 0.08 13.87 8.28
N GLU A 11 1.06 14.78 8.24
CA GLU A 11 1.90 14.99 7.04
C GLU A 11 2.77 13.76 6.75
N GLU A 12 3.35 13.13 7.78
CA GLU A 12 4.18 11.93 7.62
C GLU A 12 3.33 10.70 7.25
N TYR A 13 2.09 10.60 7.77
CA TYR A 13 1.13 9.56 7.38
C TYR A 13 0.71 9.64 5.91
N GLU A 14 0.74 10.84 5.30
CA GLU A 14 0.39 11.03 3.89
C GLU A 14 1.35 10.30 2.95
N TRP A 15 2.65 10.37 3.26
CA TRP A 15 3.68 9.67 2.51
C TRP A 15 3.69 8.17 2.76
N ILE A 16 3.35 7.71 3.97
CA ILE A 16 3.35 6.29 4.33
C ILE A 16 2.30 5.52 3.51
N HIS A 17 1.03 5.97 3.49
CA HIS A 17 -0.01 5.25 2.76
C HIS A 17 0.19 5.30 1.24
N THR A 18 0.74 6.41 0.72
CA THR A 18 1.09 6.56 -0.70
C THR A 18 2.22 5.60 -1.09
N THR A 19 3.27 5.50 -0.27
CA THR A 19 4.40 4.60 -0.51
C THR A 19 3.98 3.13 -0.43
N LEU A 20 3.15 2.77 0.55
CA LEU A 20 2.56 1.43 0.66
C LEU A 20 1.69 1.09 -0.55
N GLY A 21 0.90 2.05 -1.04
CA GLY A 21 0.11 1.91 -2.26
C GLY A 21 1.00 1.65 -3.49
N ILE A 22 2.07 2.43 -3.68
CA ILE A 22 3.00 2.25 -4.81
C ILE A 22 3.70 0.89 -4.72
N LEU A 23 4.26 0.52 -3.56
CA LEU A 23 4.92 -0.77 -3.37
C LEU A 23 3.95 -1.93 -3.61
N GLY A 24 2.72 -1.83 -3.08
CA GLY A 24 1.69 -2.83 -3.29
C GLY A 24 1.33 -3.02 -4.76
N ASN A 25 1.15 -1.92 -5.50
CA ASN A 25 0.86 -1.94 -6.94
C ASN A 25 2.01 -2.56 -7.75
N VAL A 26 3.26 -2.25 -7.42
CA VAL A 26 4.43 -2.82 -8.12
C VAL A 26 4.51 -4.32 -7.89
N LEU A 27 4.39 -4.80 -6.64
CA LEU A 27 4.41 -6.23 -6.33
C LEU A 27 3.25 -6.97 -6.99
N PHE A 28 2.05 -6.37 -6.98
CA PHE A 28 0.88 -6.92 -7.66
C PHE A 28 1.10 -7.05 -9.17
N PHE A 29 1.62 -6.01 -9.81
CA PHE A 29 1.89 -6.01 -11.25
C PHE A 29 2.95 -7.04 -11.64
N VAL A 30 4.08 -7.08 -10.93
CA VAL A 30 5.14 -8.07 -11.15
C VAL A 30 4.62 -9.49 -10.91
N GLY A 31 3.88 -9.72 -9.82
CA GLY A 31 3.28 -11.02 -9.52
C GLY A 31 2.30 -11.48 -10.62
N SER A 32 1.54 -10.55 -11.20
CA SER A 32 0.63 -10.82 -12.30
C SER A 32 1.35 -11.22 -13.58
N ILE A 33 2.49 -10.60 -13.90
CA ILE A 33 3.34 -11.02 -15.04
C ILE A 33 3.89 -12.43 -14.81
N MET A 34 4.28 -12.76 -13.58
CA MET A 34 4.81 -14.09 -13.24
C MET A 34 3.79 -15.22 -13.43
N PHE A 35 2.49 -14.93 -13.45
CA PHE A 35 1.46 -15.93 -13.79
C PHE A 35 1.56 -16.47 -15.21
N LEU A 36 2.23 -15.76 -16.13
CA LEU A 36 2.45 -16.20 -17.51
C LEU A 36 3.47 -17.36 -17.61
N TYR A 37 4.21 -17.65 -16.54
CA TYR A 37 5.26 -18.67 -16.53
C TYR A 37 4.98 -19.71 -15.44
N GLU A 38 4.79 -20.97 -15.83
CA GLU A 38 4.45 -22.06 -14.88
C GLU A 38 5.46 -22.19 -13.74
N ALA A 39 6.76 -22.08 -14.06
CA ALA A 39 7.85 -22.17 -13.08
C ALA A 39 7.85 -21.03 -12.05
N LEU A 40 7.31 -19.86 -12.40
CA LEU A 40 7.26 -18.68 -11.53
C LEU A 40 5.91 -18.49 -10.86
N LYS A 41 4.89 -19.26 -11.24
CA LYS A 41 3.50 -19.05 -10.80
C LYS A 41 3.36 -19.03 -9.28
N ARG A 42 4.03 -19.94 -8.55
CA ARG A 42 3.99 -19.94 -7.07
C ARG A 42 4.54 -18.64 -6.47
N LEU A 43 5.65 -18.13 -7.00
CA LEU A 43 6.21 -16.85 -6.55
C LEU A 43 5.30 -15.67 -6.93
N GLY A 44 4.74 -15.70 -8.14
CA GLY A 44 3.76 -14.73 -8.60
C GLY A 44 2.54 -14.65 -7.67
N VAL A 45 2.05 -15.79 -7.17
CA VAL A 45 0.89 -15.84 -6.26
C VAL A 45 1.22 -15.13 -4.96
N TRP A 46 2.40 -15.37 -4.39
CA TRP A 46 2.81 -14.70 -3.16
C TRP A 46 3.01 -13.20 -3.34
N LEU A 47 3.64 -12.76 -4.45
CA LEU A 47 3.77 -11.34 -4.78
C LEU A 47 2.41 -10.67 -4.98
N PHE A 48 1.47 -11.35 -5.63
CA PHE A 48 0.11 -10.88 -5.81
C PHE A 48 -0.60 -10.70 -4.46
N ILE A 49 -0.53 -11.70 -3.58
CA ILE A 49 -1.15 -11.65 -2.24
C ILE A 49 -0.56 -10.50 -1.43
N VAL A 50 0.77 -10.41 -1.33
CA VAL A 50 1.44 -9.34 -0.56
C VAL A 50 1.15 -7.98 -1.17
N GLY A 51 1.23 -7.84 -2.50
CA GLY A 51 0.95 -6.59 -3.21
C GLY A 51 -0.48 -6.11 -2.97
N SER A 52 -1.45 -7.01 -3.13
CA SER A 52 -2.88 -6.72 -2.89
C SER A 52 -3.16 -6.32 -1.45
N PHE A 53 -2.51 -6.96 -0.48
CA PHE A 53 -2.64 -6.61 0.93
C PHE A 53 -2.07 -5.22 1.25
N LEU A 54 -0.91 -4.86 0.73
CA LEU A 54 -0.33 -3.51 0.91
C LEU A 54 -1.21 -2.42 0.29
N MET A 55 -1.81 -2.69 -0.89
CA MET A 55 -2.78 -1.78 -1.50
C MET A 55 -4.02 -1.60 -0.62
N LEU A 56 -4.54 -2.68 -0.03
CA LEU A 56 -5.67 -2.63 0.88
C LEU A 56 -5.35 -1.76 2.12
N VAL A 57 -4.19 -1.99 2.74
CA VAL A 57 -3.74 -1.20 3.89
C VAL A 57 -3.59 0.27 3.51
N GLY A 58 -2.96 0.58 2.37
CA GLY A 58 -2.82 1.94 1.86
C GLY A 58 -4.16 2.63 1.62
N ALA A 59 -5.13 1.92 1.03
CA ALA A 59 -6.47 2.44 0.78
C ALA A 59 -7.25 2.70 2.07
N VAL A 60 -7.18 1.80 3.05
CA VAL A 60 -7.80 1.99 4.38
C VAL A 60 -7.19 3.18 5.10
N ALA A 61 -5.86 3.31 5.11
CA ALA A 61 -5.17 4.44 5.71
C ALA A 61 -5.58 5.78 5.05
N ALA A 62 -5.62 5.83 3.71
CA ALA A 62 -6.08 7.02 2.98
C ALA A 62 -7.54 7.37 3.31
N ALA A 63 -8.41 6.36 3.42
CA ALA A 63 -9.82 6.56 3.78
C ALA A 63 -9.97 7.12 5.20
N VAL A 64 -9.21 6.59 6.17
CA VAL A 64 -9.20 7.09 7.56
C VAL A 64 -8.70 8.53 7.63
N VAL A 65 -7.58 8.85 6.96
CA VAL A 65 -7.03 10.22 6.92
C VAL A 65 -8.05 11.19 6.31
N LYS A 66 -8.71 10.79 5.21
CA LYS A 66 -9.75 11.60 4.59
C LYS A 66 -10.95 11.81 5.50
N TRP A 67 -11.35 10.79 6.26
CA TRP A 67 -12.46 10.88 7.22
C TRP A 67 -12.15 11.81 8.40
N VAL A 68 -10.92 11.77 8.93
CA VAL A 68 -10.49 12.65 10.03
C VAL A 68 -10.36 14.12 9.58
N ARG A 69 -10.06 14.36 8.30
CA ARG A 69 -9.87 15.71 7.74
C ARG A 69 -11.18 16.40 7.30
N ASN A 70 -12.30 15.67 7.23
CA ASN A 70 -13.63 16.16 6.84
C ASN A 70 -14.48 16.47 8.08
#